data_AF-A0AAN9G3H7-F1
#
_entry.id   AF-A0AAN9G3H7-F1
#
_cell.length_a   1.000
_cell.length_b   1.000
_cell.length_c   1.000
_cell.angle_alpha   90.00
_cell.angle_beta   90.00
_cell.angle_gamma   90.00
#
_symmetry.space_group_name_H-M   'P 1'
#
loop_
_entity.id
_entity.type
_entity.pdbx_description
1 polymer ?
#
loop_
_entity_poly.entity_id
_entity_poly.type
_entity_poly.pdbx_seq_one_letter_code
_entity_poly.pdbx_strand_id
1 'polypeptide(L)'
;MIIGLSVTLGLFLFEFIGFMGGITMFFPFQSLLSTVAHTGAAVALSYFLFDSWPCDWYWYIFGFCSAFPAFTEIITILGVLFFKKSI
;
A
#
# COMPACT_ATOMS: atom_id res chain seq x y z
N MET A 1 3.51 -15.67 -10.09
CA MET A 1 3.51 -14.19 -9.94
C MET A 1 2.16 -13.53 -10.20
N ILE A 2 1.29 -14.06 -11.08
CA ILE A 2 -0.03 -13.47 -11.38
C ILE A 2 -0.89 -13.23 -10.13
N ILE A 3 -0.95 -14.20 -9.22
CA ILE A 3 -1.73 -14.08 -7.98
C ILE A 3 -1.21 -12.91 -7.14
N GLY A 4 0.09 -12.87 -6.86
CA GLY A 4 0.71 -11.78 -6.11
C GLY A 4 0.46 -10.40 -6.75
N LEU A 5 0.69 -10.29 -8.06
CA LEU A 5 0.49 -9.05 -8.82
C LEU A 5 -0.98 -8.61 -8.84
N SER A 6 -1.92 -9.55 -8.94
CA SER A 6 -3.35 -9.26 -8.89
C SER A 6 -3.78 -8.72 -7.52
N VAL A 7 -3.23 -9.29 -6.44
CA VAL A 7 -3.51 -8.85 -5.07
C VAL A 7 -2.89 -7.47 -4.82
N THR A 8 -1.66 -7.21 -5.28
CA THR A 8 -1.08 -5.85 -5.19
C THR A 8 -1.93 -4.80 -5.87
N LEU A 9 -2.45 -5.10 -7.07
CA LEU A 9 -3.31 -4.16 -7.80
C LEU A 9 -4.61 -3.90 -7.03
N GLY A 10 -5.21 -4.94 -6.45
CA GLY A 10 -6.40 -4.80 -5.61
C GLY A 10 -6.18 -3.89 -4.39
N LEU A 11 -5.07 -4.11 -3.66
CA LEU A 11 -4.72 -3.30 -2.49
C LEU A 11 -4.38 -1.86 -2.88
N PHE A 12 -3.65 -1.66 -3.97
CA PHE A 12 -3.33 -0.35 -4.50
C PHE A 12 -4.59 0.44 -4.87
N LEU A 13 -5.56 -0.19 -5.54
CA LEU A 13 -6.84 0.47 -5.86
C LEU A 13 -7.61 0.84 -4.59
N PHE A 14 -7.53 0.01 -3.55
CA PHE A 14 -8.17 0.31 -2.27
C PHE A 14 -7.53 1.53 -1.58
N GLU A 15 -6.20 1.58 -1.50
CA GLU A 15 -5.45 2.77 -1.03
C GLU A 15 -5.81 4.00 -1.87
N PHE A 16 -5.87 3.86 -3.20
CA PHE A 16 -6.18 4.97 -4.09
C PHE A 16 -7.59 5.53 -3.86
N ILE A 17 -8.58 4.69 -3.56
CA ILE A 17 -9.93 5.13 -3.18
C ILE A 17 -9.93 5.87 -1.85
N GLY A 18 -9.19 5.38 -0.84
CA GLY A 18 -9.05 6.06 0.46
C GLY A 18 -8.38 7.43 0.35
N PHE A 19 -7.33 7.49 -0.48
CA PHE A 19 -6.55 8.68 -0.77
C PHE A 19 -7.37 9.73 -1.56
N MET A 20 -7.93 9.34 -2.71
CA MET A 20 -8.78 10.22 -3.54
C MET A 20 -10.09 10.59 -2.84
N GLY A 21 -10.63 9.71 -1.99
CA GLY A 21 -11.79 9.96 -1.16
C GLY A 21 -11.54 10.95 -0.02
N GLY A 22 -10.29 11.40 0.16
CA GLY A 22 -9.92 12.44 1.12
C GLY A 22 -9.96 11.99 2.59
N ILE A 23 -10.08 10.68 2.87
CA ILE A 23 -10.10 10.18 4.25
C ILE A 23 -8.68 10.20 4.82
N THR A 24 -7.70 9.85 3.99
CA THR A 24 -6.33 9.56 4.42
C THR A 24 -5.34 10.62 3.92
N MET A 25 -5.70 11.37 2.88
CA MET A 25 -4.94 12.50 2.32
C MET A 25 -4.58 13.58 3.35
N PHE A 26 -5.45 13.82 4.35
CA PHE A 26 -5.22 14.83 5.39
C PHE A 26 -4.32 14.36 6.55
N PHE A 27 -3.90 13.09 6.55
CA PHE A 27 -2.95 12.57 7.53
C PHE A 27 -1.53 12.56 6.93
N PRO A 28 -0.68 13.56 7.23
CA PRO A 28 0.63 13.71 6.58
C PRO A 28 1.56 12.51 6.81
N PHE A 29 1.46 11.86 7.97
CA PHE A 29 2.23 10.65 8.25
C PHE A 29 1.84 9.48 7.33
N GLN A 30 0.55 9.26 7.11
CA GLN A 30 0.03 8.20 6.25
C GLN A 30 0.39 8.45 4.78
N SER A 31 0.25 9.69 4.31
CA SER A 31 0.65 10.10 2.96
C SER A 31 2.16 9.93 2.72
N LEU A 32 3.00 10.26 3.72
CA LEU A 32 4.45 10.04 3.64
C LEU A 32 4.78 8.55 3.56
N LEU A 33 4.17 7.74 4.42
CA LEU A 33 4.39 6.30 4.50
C LEU A 33 4.00 5.62 3.18
N SER A 34 2.82 5.91 2.65
CA SER A 34 2.36 5.40 1.35
C SER A 34 3.31 5.81 0.22
N THR A 35 3.76 7.08 0.17
CA THR A 35 4.70 7.55 -0.87
C THR A 35 6.05 6.83 -0.81
N VAL A 36 6.61 6.64 0.39
CA VAL A 36 7.89 5.93 0.55
C VAL A 36 7.74 4.45 0.19
N ALA A 37 6.64 3.80 0.58
CA ALA A 37 6.38 2.42 0.27
C ALA A 37 6.21 2.19 -1.25
N HIS A 38 5.43 3.03 -1.94
CA HIS A 38 5.21 2.91 -3.39
C HIS A 38 6.46 3.25 -4.22
N THR A 39 7.25 4.26 -3.80
CA THR A 39 8.52 4.56 -4.46
C THR A 39 9.55 3.44 -4.25
N GLY A 40 9.62 2.88 -3.04
CA GLY A 40 10.42 1.69 -2.75
C GLY A 40 9.98 0.47 -3.57
N ALA A 41 8.68 0.25 -3.71
CA ALA A 41 8.10 -0.80 -4.55
C ALA A 41 8.54 -0.65 -6.01
N ALA A 42 8.46 0.56 -6.57
CA ALA A 42 8.81 0.83 -7.96
C ALA A 42 10.29 0.51 -8.24
N VAL A 43 11.19 0.91 -7.34
CA VAL A 43 12.62 0.60 -7.43
C VAL A 43 12.83 -0.92 -7.31
N ALA A 44 12.31 -1.56 -6.27
CA ALA A 44 12.47 -3.01 -6.06
C ALA A 44 11.90 -3.85 -7.21
N LEU A 45 10.74 -3.46 -7.75
CA LEU A 45 10.10 -4.15 -8.87
C LEU A 45 10.88 -3.96 -10.18
N SER A 46 11.51 -2.80 -10.39
CA SER A 46 12.40 -2.59 -11.54
C SER A 46 13.63 -3.50 -11.48
N TYR A 47 14.28 -3.63 -10.32
CA TYR A 47 15.38 -4.59 -10.13
C TYR A 47 14.90 -6.03 -10.31
N PHE A 48 13.72 -6.37 -9.77
CA PHE A 48 13.11 -7.69 -9.95
C PHE A 48 12.91 -8.04 -11.43
N LEU A 49 12.52 -7.07 -12.27
CA LEU A 49 12.33 -7.24 -13.70
C LEU A 49 13.65 -7.38 -14.46
N PHE A 50 14.64 -6.52 -14.18
CA PHE A 50 15.90 -6.50 -14.91
C PHE A 50 16.84 -7.67 -14.54
N ASP A 51 16.88 -8.03 -13.26
CA ASP A 51 17.79 -9.06 -12.74
C ASP A 51 17.13 -10.44 -12.63
N SER A 52 15.90 -10.59 -13.13
CA SER A 52 15.14 -11.86 -13.16
C SER A 52 15.13 -12.61 -11.82
N TRP A 53 14.76 -11.90 -10.75
CA TRP A 53 14.79 -12.45 -9.39
C TRP A 53 13.82 -13.63 -9.21
N PRO A 54 14.12 -14.58 -8.28
CA PRO A 54 13.24 -15.70 -8.01
C PRO A 54 11.88 -15.22 -7.49
N CYS A 55 10.81 -15.91 -7.88
CA CYS A 55 9.44 -15.53 -7.54
C CYS A 55 9.17 -15.47 -6.02
N ASP A 56 9.91 -16.21 -5.19
CA ASP A 56 9.74 -16.17 -3.73
C ASP A 56 10.10 -14.81 -3.13
N TRP A 57 11.05 -14.08 -3.73
CA TRP A 57 11.49 -12.77 -3.24
C TRP A 57 10.41 -11.69 -3.40
N TYR A 58 9.50 -11.87 -4.37
CA TYR A 58 8.38 -10.96 -4.58
C TYR A 58 7.48 -10.86 -3.34
N TRP A 59 7.33 -11.93 -2.55
CA TRP A 59 6.50 -11.89 -1.34
C TRP A 59 7.03 -10.92 -0.27
N TYR A 60 8.35 -10.74 -0.21
CA TYR A 60 8.96 -9.74 0.69
C TYR A 60 8.67 -8.32 0.21
N ILE A 61 8.77 -8.08 -1.10
CA ILE A 61 8.42 -6.78 -1.72
C ILE A 61 6.93 -6.49 -1.49
N PHE A 62 6.06 -7.49 -1.72
CA PHE A 62 4.63 -7.41 -1.47
C PHE A 62 4.31 -7.06 -0.03
N GLY A 63 4.91 -7.76 0.93
CA GLY A 63 4.66 -7.55 2.35
C GLY A 63 5.03 -6.14 2.80
N PHE A 64 6.23 -5.69 2.45
CA PHE A 64 6.76 -4.41 2.93
C PHE A 64 6.19 -3.21 2.18
N CYS A 65 6.01 -3.33 0.87
CA CYS A 65 5.67 -2.18 0.02
C CYS A 65 4.19 -2.10 -0.36
N SER A 66 3.39 -3.17 -0.18
CA SER A 66 1.94 -3.13 -0.45
C SER A 66 1.09 -3.55 0.74
N ALA A 67 1.42 -4.64 1.43
CA ALA A 67 0.59 -5.10 2.55
C ALA A 67 0.68 -4.15 3.76
N PHE A 68 1.89 -3.66 4.07
CA PHE A 68 2.11 -2.72 5.17
C PHE A 68 1.37 -1.37 4.99
N PRO A 69 1.54 -0.62 3.87
CA PRO A 69 0.80 0.63 3.67
C PRO A 69 -0.72 0.42 3.56
N ALA A 70 -1.18 -0.66 2.92
CA ALA A 70 -2.61 -0.98 2.87
C ALA A 70 -3.19 -1.26 4.27
N PHE A 71 -2.42 -1.92 5.14
CA PHE A 71 -2.85 -2.18 6.51
C PHE A 71 -2.94 -0.90 7.34
N THR A 72 -1.95 0.00 7.22
CA THR A 72 -2.02 1.29 7.92
C THR A 72 -3.18 2.15 7.40
N GLU A 73 -3.52 2.04 6.12
CA GLU A 73 -4.66 2.72 5.51
C GLU A 73 -6.00 2.20 6.05
N ILE A 74 -6.14 0.89 6.21
CA ILE A 74 -7.33 0.30 6.82
C ILE A 74 -7.46 0.77 8.28
N ILE A 75 -6.37 0.84 9.04
CA ILE A 75 -6.39 1.34 10.42
C ILE A 75 -6.82 2.80 10.48
N THR A 76 -6.28 3.67 9.62
CA THR A 76 -6.65 5.10 9.63
C THR A 76 -8.11 5.28 9.23
N ILE A 77 -8.60 4.55 8.22
CA ILE A 77 -10.02 4.57 7.82
C ILE A 77 -10.91 4.11 8.98
N LEU A 78 -10.59 2.98 9.63
CA LEU A 78 -11.35 2.50 10.79
C LEU A 78 -11.29 3.50 11.95
N GLY A 79 -10.12 4.07 12.24
CA GLY A 79 -9.94 5.09 13.26
C GLY A 79 -10.85 6.30 13.03
N VAL A 80 -10.89 6.81 11.80
CA VAL A 80 -11.77 7.93 11.42
C VAL A 80 -13.24 7.54 11.53
N LEU A 81 -13.64 6.33 11.10
CA LEU A 81 -15.03 5.87 11.19
C LEU A 81 -15.51 5.68 12.63
N PHE A 82 -14.68 5.09 13.49
CA PHE A 82 -15.03 4.86 14.89
C PHE A 82 -15.02 6.15 15.72
N PHE A 83 -14.03 7.03 15.53
CA PHE A 83 -13.98 8.30 16.28
C PHE A 83 -14.99 9.34 15.79
N LYS A 84 -15.42 9.33 14.52
CA LYS A 84 -16.50 10.21 14.04
C LYS A 84 -17.90 9.85 14.56
N LYS A 85 -18.10 8.68 15.18
CA LYS A 85 -19.41 8.25 15.69
C LYS A 85 -19.74 8.80 17.09
N SER A 86 -18.85 9.60 17.70
CA SER A 86 -19.05 10.21 19.01
C SER A 86 -19.13 11.75 18.94
N ILE A 87 -20.04 12.27 18.13
CA ILE A 87 -20.61 13.61 18.34
C ILE A 87 -22.13 13.57 18.17
#